data_AF-A0A1X0REE9-F1
#
_entry.id   AF-A0A1X0REE9-F1
#
_cell.length_a   1.000
_cell.length_b   1.000
_cell.length_c   1.000
_cell.angle_alpha   90.00
_cell.angle_beta   90.00
_cell.angle_gamma   90.00
#
_symmetry.space_group_name_H-M   'P 1'
#
loop_
_entity.id
_entity.type
_entity.pdbx_description
1 polymer ?
#
loop_
_entity_poly.entity_id
_entity_poly.type
_entity_poly.pdbx_seq_one_letter_code
_entity_poly.pdbx_strand_id
1 'polypeptide(L)'
;MLFPSTVRYPLRAVWDVKGYPTETLLWPAKNNTNKTVLFFIPGNPGLVEYYTTFLDNIYQNLQSPLLEIIGDKTLYSFEDQIQHKIDCLDTLIKENGPETKFILIAHSIGSYIAAEMLKKRPNHGISRIIALFPALQNIAVTPNGVVISKVINWTPISAVGAAGSLISWLAPPVREFLVKAITRQSGNGLNVTAHQLLHSSVLMNTITMARYEMETVKDLDHDFYQQHLEKFVIYYSENDKWAPKEHYDYMIKHFPKGTCI
;
A
#
# COMPACT_ATOMS: atom_id res chain seq x y z
N MET A 1 -0.37 1.81 26.37
CA MET A 1 -0.77 0.60 27.13
C MET A 1 0.40 -0.37 27.04
N LEU A 2 0.93 -0.87 28.16
CA LEU A 2 2.06 -1.81 28.11
C LEU A 2 1.52 -3.23 27.92
N PHE A 3 1.75 -3.81 26.74
CA PHE A 3 1.39 -5.20 26.47
C PHE A 3 2.38 -6.16 27.16
N PRO A 4 1.92 -7.33 27.63
CA PRO A 4 2.80 -8.37 28.18
C PRO A 4 3.93 -8.76 27.21
N SER A 5 5.09 -9.16 27.72
CA SER A 5 6.23 -9.62 26.91
C SER A 5 5.96 -10.88 26.08
N THR A 6 4.86 -11.58 26.37
CA THR A 6 4.37 -12.75 25.63
C THR A 6 3.59 -12.38 24.37
N VAL A 7 3.14 -11.12 24.25
CA VAL A 7 2.41 -10.64 23.07
C VAL A 7 3.35 -10.55 21.88
N ARG A 8 2.93 -11.12 20.75
CA ARG A 8 3.62 -11.05 19.47
C ARG A 8 2.95 -10.00 18.59
N TYR A 9 3.78 -9.24 17.88
CA TYR A 9 3.34 -8.23 16.92
C TYR A 9 3.44 -8.78 15.48
N PRO A 10 2.65 -8.24 14.54
CA PRO A 10 1.59 -7.24 14.74
C PRO A 10 0.38 -7.77 15.51
N LEU A 11 -0.32 -6.88 16.22
CA LEU A 11 -1.67 -7.13 16.69
C LEU A 11 -2.64 -7.01 15.51
N ARG A 12 -3.63 -7.89 15.43
CA ARG A 12 -4.77 -7.71 14.52
C ARG A 12 -5.83 -6.87 15.25
N ALA A 13 -6.22 -5.75 14.66
CA ALA A 13 -7.22 -4.85 15.21
C ALA A 13 -8.33 -4.60 14.19
N VAL A 14 -9.51 -4.27 14.68
CA VAL A 14 -10.63 -3.79 13.85
C VAL A 14 -11.02 -2.42 14.38
N TRP A 15 -10.94 -1.42 13.52
CA TRP A 15 -11.24 -0.04 13.85
C TRP A 15 -12.62 0.31 13.32
N ASP A 16 -13.39 1.10 14.07
CA ASP A 16 -14.61 1.71 13.55
C ASP A 16 -14.24 3.07 12.93
N VAL A 17 -14.13 3.09 11.60
CA VAL A 17 -13.84 4.30 10.84
C VAL A 17 -15.14 4.75 10.17
N LYS A 18 -15.76 5.80 10.72
CA LYS A 18 -17.03 6.37 10.20
C LYS A 18 -18.18 5.35 10.08
N GLY A 19 -18.24 4.36 10.97
CA GLY A 19 -19.25 3.30 10.95
C GLY A 19 -18.85 2.07 10.14
N TYR A 20 -17.63 2.03 9.59
CA TYR A 20 -17.13 0.90 8.81
C TYR A 20 -16.04 0.14 9.58
N PRO A 21 -16.18 -1.18 9.77
CA PRO A 21 -15.15 -2.00 10.38
C PRO A 21 -13.94 -2.10 9.44
N THR A 22 -12.79 -1.68 9.93
CA THR A 22 -11.53 -1.58 9.18
C THR A 22 -10.51 -2.51 9.82
N GLU A 23 -10.16 -3.59 9.13
CA GLU A 23 -9.13 -4.52 9.60
C GLU A 23 -7.74 -3.90 9.44
N THR A 24 -6.97 -3.88 10.52
CA THR A 24 -5.62 -3.33 10.53
C THR A 24 -4.62 -4.25 11.22
N LEU A 25 -3.35 -4.10 10.85
CA LEU A 25 -2.22 -4.61 11.59
C LEU A 25 -1.57 -3.49 12.39
N LEU A 26 -1.43 -3.69 13.69
CA LEU A 26 -0.96 -2.67 14.63
C LEU A 26 0.34 -3.10 15.32
N TRP A 27 1.33 -2.22 15.26
CA TRP A 27 2.50 -2.24 16.14
C TRP A 27 2.40 -1.04 17.08
N PRO A 28 2.09 -1.25 18.36
CA PRO A 28 1.74 -0.17 19.27
C PRO A 28 2.98 0.61 19.73
N ALA A 29 2.83 1.92 19.90
CA ALA A 29 3.82 2.70 20.62
C ALA A 29 3.88 2.25 22.10
N LYS A 30 5.08 2.30 22.70
CA LYS A 30 5.25 2.03 24.14
C LYS A 30 4.71 3.18 25.00
N ASN A 31 4.78 4.40 24.49
CA ASN A 31 4.25 5.60 25.11
C ASN A 31 3.22 6.28 24.19
N ASN A 32 2.08 6.65 24.76
CA ASN A 32 0.95 7.23 24.02
C ASN A 32 1.01 8.77 23.95
N THR A 33 1.93 9.44 24.64
CA THR A 33 2.06 10.90 24.58
C THR A 33 3.00 11.34 23.46
N ASN A 34 2.58 12.32 22.64
CA ASN A 34 3.35 12.87 21.51
C ASN A 34 3.91 11.81 20.54
N LYS A 35 3.15 10.72 20.30
CA LYS A 35 3.57 9.64 19.42
C LYS A 35 3.59 10.09 17.95
N THR A 36 4.50 9.51 17.17
CA THR A 36 4.52 9.60 15.70
C THR A 36 3.84 8.36 15.14
N VAL A 37 2.88 8.57 14.26
CA VAL A 37 2.15 7.48 13.61
C VAL A 37 2.74 7.24 12.24
N LEU A 38 3.26 6.03 12.03
CA LEU A 38 3.61 5.53 10.71
C LEU A 38 2.40 4.79 10.15
N PHE A 39 1.78 5.38 9.13
CA PHE A 39 0.63 4.79 8.47
C PHE A 39 1.05 4.14 7.15
N PHE A 40 0.93 2.82 7.07
CA PHE A 40 1.34 2.04 5.91
C PHE A 40 0.17 1.83 4.95
N ILE A 41 0.36 2.22 3.69
CA ILE A 41 -0.64 2.14 2.63
C ILE A 41 -0.17 1.11 1.58
N PRO A 42 -0.72 -0.12 1.59
CA PRO A 42 -0.31 -1.16 0.65
C PRO A 42 -0.65 -0.83 -0.81
N GLY A 43 0.02 -1.54 -1.73
CA GLY A 43 -0.39 -1.57 -3.13
C GLY A 43 -1.63 -2.45 -3.35
N ASN A 44 -2.10 -2.51 -4.60
CA ASN A 44 -3.21 -3.37 -5.02
C ASN A 44 -2.92 -4.85 -4.68
N PRO A 45 -3.83 -5.61 -4.01
CA PRO A 45 -5.22 -5.29 -3.69
C PRO A 45 -5.49 -4.87 -2.25
N GLY A 46 -4.54 -4.17 -1.63
CA GLY A 46 -4.70 -3.66 -0.28
C GLY A 46 -4.46 -4.72 0.80
N LEU A 47 -3.62 -5.73 0.53
CA LEU A 47 -3.28 -6.78 1.49
C LEU A 47 -2.00 -6.41 2.25
N VAL A 48 -2.16 -5.86 3.45
CA VAL A 48 -1.02 -5.45 4.28
C VAL A 48 -0.20 -6.63 4.79
N GLU A 49 -0.75 -7.84 4.79
CA GLU A 49 -0.05 -9.06 5.15
C GLU A 49 1.23 -9.32 4.32
N TYR A 50 1.32 -8.81 3.08
CA TYR A 50 2.57 -8.90 2.30
C TYR A 50 3.75 -8.18 2.96
N TYR A 51 3.47 -7.17 3.78
CA TYR A 51 4.46 -6.23 4.30
C TYR A 51 4.79 -6.48 5.77
N THR A 52 4.24 -7.52 6.40
CA THR A 52 4.46 -7.82 7.83
C THR A 52 5.94 -7.91 8.16
N THR A 53 6.72 -8.69 7.43
CA THR A 53 8.17 -8.81 7.65
C THR A 53 8.89 -7.49 7.51
N PHE A 54 8.50 -6.65 6.54
CA PHE A 54 9.08 -5.33 6.34
C PHE A 54 8.75 -4.38 7.50
N LEU A 55 7.49 -4.32 7.91
CA LEU A 55 7.01 -3.48 9.01
C LEU A 55 7.54 -3.96 10.37
N ASP A 56 7.63 -5.27 10.58
CA ASP A 56 8.30 -5.87 11.74
C ASP A 56 9.75 -5.42 11.81
N ASN A 57 10.48 -5.48 10.69
CA ASN A 57 11.86 -5.02 10.66
C ASN A 57 11.97 -3.53 11.01
N ILE A 58 11.08 -2.67 10.49
CA ILE A 58 11.06 -1.25 10.87
C ILE A 58 10.83 -1.11 12.38
N TYR A 59 9.80 -1.76 12.92
CA TYR A 59 9.45 -1.66 14.33
C TYR A 59 10.56 -2.15 15.25
N GLN A 60 11.18 -3.29 14.92
CA GLN A 60 12.24 -3.91 15.71
C GLN A 60 13.59 -3.18 15.61
N ASN A 61 13.89 -2.53 14.48
CA ASN A 61 15.14 -1.79 14.31
C ASN A 61 15.06 -0.36 14.84
N LEU A 62 13.93 0.33 14.66
CA LEU A 62 13.78 1.70 15.19
C LEU A 62 13.64 1.72 16.71
N GLN A 63 12.96 0.72 17.29
CA GLN A 63 12.70 0.57 18.73
C GLN A 63 12.18 1.84 19.43
N SER A 64 11.63 2.79 18.66
CA SER A 64 11.20 4.07 19.17
C SER A 64 9.99 3.85 20.08
N PRO A 65 10.02 4.35 21.32
CA PRO A 65 8.89 4.23 22.23
C PRO A 65 7.67 5.03 21.77
N LEU A 66 7.85 5.94 20.81
CA LEU A 66 6.83 6.85 20.29
C LEU A 66 6.31 6.44 18.91
N LEU A 67 6.78 5.33 18.34
CA LEU A 67 6.37 4.90 17.00
C LEU A 67 5.20 3.92 17.09
N GLU A 68 4.09 4.28 16.44
CA GLU A 68 2.99 3.36 16.19
C GLU A 68 2.91 3.08 14.69
N ILE A 69 2.80 1.81 14.30
CA ILE A 69 2.63 1.40 12.89
C ILE A 69 1.23 0.85 12.71
N ILE A 70 0.50 1.38 11.73
CA ILE A 70 -0.81 0.86 11.32
C ILE A 70 -0.75 0.47 9.86
N GLY A 71 -1.06 -0.78 9.56
CA GLY A 71 -1.22 -1.29 8.22
C GLY A 71 -2.69 -1.49 7.87
N ASP A 72 -3.20 -0.74 6.90
CA ASP A 72 -4.61 -0.78 6.48
C ASP A 72 -4.86 -1.90 5.46
N LYS A 73 -5.97 -2.63 5.61
CA LYS A 73 -6.45 -3.63 4.66
C LYS A 73 -7.72 -3.15 3.98
N THR A 74 -7.69 -2.96 2.66
CA THR A 74 -8.83 -2.41 1.93
C THR A 74 -9.28 -3.25 0.75
N LEU A 75 -10.59 -3.52 0.66
CA LEU A 75 -11.25 -4.24 -0.44
C LEU A 75 -12.30 -3.39 -1.19
N TYR A 76 -12.23 -2.06 -1.07
CA TYR A 76 -13.18 -1.11 -1.66
C TYR A 76 -12.81 -0.69 -3.09
N SER A 77 -13.69 0.08 -3.74
CA SER A 77 -13.38 0.74 -5.02
C SER A 77 -12.20 1.70 -4.88
N PHE A 78 -11.63 2.16 -6.00
CA PHE A 78 -10.42 3.00 -6.00
C PHE A 78 -10.61 4.35 -5.28
N GLU A 79 -11.69 5.07 -5.57
CA GLU A 79 -12.00 6.35 -4.91
C GLU A 79 -12.38 6.14 -3.44
N ASP A 80 -13.15 5.10 -3.14
CA ASP A 80 -13.50 4.75 -1.77
C ASP A 80 -12.24 4.45 -0.95
N GLN A 81 -11.21 3.86 -1.56
CA GLN A 81 -9.93 3.68 -0.90
C GLN A 81 -9.29 5.00 -0.53
N ILE A 82 -9.19 5.97 -1.44
CA ILE A 82 -8.62 7.28 -1.12
C ILE A 82 -9.40 7.93 0.03
N GLN A 83 -10.73 7.94 -0.06
CA GLN A 83 -11.57 8.54 0.97
C GLN A 83 -11.44 7.81 2.31
N HIS A 84 -11.40 6.49 2.30
CA HIS A 84 -11.25 5.68 3.51
C HIS A 84 -9.93 5.95 4.22
N LYS A 85 -8.79 6.05 3.51
CA LYS A 85 -7.50 6.38 4.14
C LYS A 85 -7.50 7.79 4.74
N ILE A 86 -8.24 8.73 4.14
CA ILE A 86 -8.44 10.07 4.69
C ILE A 86 -9.28 10.00 5.96
N ASP A 87 -10.35 9.22 5.98
CA ASP A 87 -11.18 9.03 7.17
C ASP A 87 -10.39 8.36 8.31
N CYS A 88 -9.50 7.42 8.00
CA CYS A 88 -8.54 6.85 8.96
C CYS A 88 -7.62 7.92 9.54
N LEU A 89 -7.04 8.78 8.70
CA LEU A 89 -6.17 9.88 9.13
C LEU A 89 -6.91 10.87 10.03
N ASP A 90 -8.11 11.30 9.62
CA ASP A 90 -8.96 12.22 10.37
C ASP A 90 -9.37 11.62 11.73
N THR A 91 -9.66 10.32 11.77
CA THR A 91 -9.97 9.58 13.02
C THR A 91 -8.77 9.54 13.95
N LEU A 92 -7.58 9.23 13.42
CA LEU A 92 -6.33 9.22 14.20
C LEU A 92 -6.00 10.57 14.81
N ILE A 93 -6.23 11.66 14.07
CA ILE A 93 -6.02 13.02 14.57
C ILE A 93 -7.02 13.36 15.67
N LYS A 94 -8.29 12.98 15.50
CA LYS A 94 -9.31 13.18 16.52
C LYS A 94 -8.97 12.46 17.83
N GLU A 95 -8.42 11.26 17.76
CA GLU A 95 -8.08 10.46 18.94
C GLU A 95 -6.77 10.88 19.61
N ASN A 96 -5.74 11.22 18.83
CA ASN A 96 -4.40 11.49 19.36
C ASN A 96 -4.11 13.00 19.53
N GLY A 97 -4.92 13.86 18.94
CA GLY A 97 -4.80 15.32 18.99
C GLY A 97 -4.23 15.94 17.71
N PRO A 98 -4.42 17.26 17.52
CA PRO A 98 -4.07 17.98 16.29
C PRO A 98 -2.56 18.03 15.99
N GLU A 99 -1.71 17.89 17.02
CA GLU A 99 -0.25 17.91 16.90
C GLU A 99 0.35 16.55 16.50
N THR A 100 -0.50 15.55 16.21
CA THR A 100 -0.05 14.21 15.82
C THR A 100 0.74 14.27 14.53
N LYS A 101 1.95 13.72 14.53
CA LYS A 101 2.81 13.65 13.35
C LYS A 101 2.63 12.33 12.64
N PHE A 102 2.49 12.40 11.32
CA PHE A 102 2.33 11.23 10.46
C PHE A 102 3.53 11.07 9.53
N ILE A 103 3.96 9.82 9.38
CA ILE A 103 4.84 9.36 8.31
C ILE A 103 4.02 8.36 7.49
N LEU A 104 3.74 8.69 6.23
CA LEU A 104 3.08 7.74 5.34
C LEU A 104 4.16 6.91 4.66
N ILE A 105 4.05 5.59 4.72
CA ILE A 105 4.85 4.70 3.88
C ILE A 105 3.88 4.00 2.95
N ALA A 106 4.14 4.06 1.65
CA ALA A 106 3.16 3.62 0.69
C ALA A 106 3.83 2.87 -0.46
N HIS A 107 3.22 1.78 -0.91
CA HIS A 107 3.78 0.93 -1.96
C HIS A 107 2.95 1.01 -3.25
N SER A 108 3.61 1.12 -4.41
CA SER A 108 2.94 1.09 -5.72
C SER A 108 1.79 2.11 -5.75
N ILE A 109 0.56 1.69 -6.04
CA ILE A 109 -0.65 2.55 -6.07
C ILE A 109 -0.95 3.22 -4.73
N GLY A 110 -0.52 2.64 -3.62
CA GLY A 110 -0.59 3.28 -2.31
C GLY A 110 0.15 4.63 -2.31
N SER A 111 1.20 4.79 -3.10
CA SER A 111 1.95 6.05 -3.21
C SER A 111 1.09 7.17 -3.78
N TYR A 112 0.27 6.87 -4.79
CA TYR A 112 -0.70 7.82 -5.34
C TYR A 112 -1.76 8.17 -4.30
N ILE A 113 -2.28 7.16 -3.59
CA ILE A 113 -3.25 7.38 -2.50
C ILE A 113 -2.66 8.30 -1.43
N ALA A 114 -1.40 8.09 -1.02
CA ALA A 114 -0.71 8.93 -0.05
C ALA A 114 -0.55 10.39 -0.54
N ALA A 115 -0.26 10.58 -1.83
CA ALA A 115 -0.22 11.91 -2.44
C ALA A 115 -1.59 12.58 -2.42
N GLU A 116 -2.67 11.88 -2.78
CA GLU A 116 -4.04 12.39 -2.73
C GLU A 116 -4.50 12.72 -1.30
N MET A 117 -4.10 11.92 -0.30
CA MET A 117 -4.31 12.26 1.11
C MET A 117 -3.65 13.59 1.47
N LEU A 118 -2.39 13.80 1.06
CA LEU A 118 -1.68 15.05 1.32
C LEU A 118 -2.34 16.24 0.61
N LYS A 119 -2.81 16.08 -0.64
CA LYS A 119 -3.57 17.11 -1.35
C LYS A 119 -4.84 17.51 -0.61
N LYS A 120 -5.61 16.52 -0.12
CA LYS A 120 -6.88 16.75 0.57
C LYS A 120 -6.69 17.20 2.03
N ARG A 121 -5.53 16.95 2.64
CA ARG A 121 -5.22 17.21 4.05
C ARG A 121 -3.79 17.77 4.25
N PRO A 122 -3.42 18.90 3.62
CA PRO A 122 -2.03 19.39 3.60
C PRO A 122 -1.48 19.76 4.99
N ASN A 123 -2.38 20.13 5.91
CA ASN A 123 -2.07 20.60 7.26
C ASN A 123 -2.31 19.56 8.36
N HIS A 124 -2.60 18.30 8.02
CA HIS A 124 -2.96 17.24 8.99
C HIS A 124 -1.74 16.45 9.48
N GLY A 125 -0.65 17.15 9.80
CA GLY A 125 0.53 16.54 10.43
C GLY A 125 1.34 15.56 9.56
N ILE A 126 1.03 15.41 8.27
CA ILE A 126 1.82 14.58 7.34
C ILE A 126 3.18 15.25 7.13
N SER A 127 4.19 14.67 7.80
CA SER A 127 5.56 15.18 7.85
C SER A 127 6.45 14.58 6.76
N ARG A 128 6.20 13.32 6.39
CA ARG A 128 6.94 12.58 5.37
C ARG A 128 6.04 11.59 4.65
N ILE A 129 6.33 11.37 3.37
CA ILE A 129 5.79 10.30 2.53
C ILE A 129 6.96 9.53 1.95
N ILE A 130 7.05 8.24 2.26
CA ILE A 130 8.01 7.31 1.70
C ILE A 130 7.28 6.46 0.65
N ALA A 131 7.48 6.79 -0.62
CA ALA A 131 6.85 6.13 -1.75
C ALA A 131 7.76 5.01 -2.27
N LEU A 132 7.35 3.75 -2.07
CA LEU A 132 8.09 2.55 -2.44
C LEU A 132 7.61 2.02 -3.77
N PHE A 133 8.50 1.98 -4.77
CA PHE A 133 8.21 1.49 -6.12
C PHE A 133 6.95 2.15 -6.69
N PRO A 134 6.97 3.49 -6.79
CA PRO A 134 5.78 4.33 -6.83
C PRO A 134 4.96 4.17 -8.11
N ALA A 135 3.64 4.07 -7.95
CA ALA A 135 2.71 4.23 -9.05
C ALA A 135 2.15 5.67 -9.09
N LEU A 136 3.01 6.66 -9.33
CA LEU A 136 2.63 8.09 -9.26
C LEU A 136 2.27 8.70 -10.63
N GLN A 137 2.68 8.06 -11.72
CA GLN A 137 2.41 8.55 -13.07
C GLN A 137 2.33 7.41 -14.08
N ASN A 138 1.52 7.61 -15.12
CA ASN A 138 1.57 6.91 -16.40
C ASN A 138 1.66 5.37 -16.33
N ILE A 139 0.92 4.74 -15.41
CA ILE A 139 1.03 3.30 -15.15
C ILE A 139 0.62 2.43 -16.33
N ALA A 140 -0.37 2.87 -17.10
CA ALA A 140 -0.87 2.16 -18.27
C ALA A 140 0.21 1.91 -19.34
N VAL A 141 1.21 2.79 -19.45
CA VAL A 141 2.25 2.73 -20.50
C VAL A 141 3.55 2.10 -20.03
N THR A 142 3.61 1.64 -18.77
CA THR A 142 4.77 0.92 -18.22
C THR A 142 4.91 -0.47 -18.87
N PRO A 143 6.10 -1.11 -18.82
CA PRO A 143 6.29 -2.43 -19.42
C PRO A 143 5.26 -3.47 -18.97
N ASN A 144 4.98 -3.56 -17.67
CA ASN A 144 3.94 -4.45 -17.15
C ASN A 144 2.53 -3.90 -17.43
N GLY A 145 2.33 -2.58 -17.37
CA GLY A 145 1.05 -1.96 -17.69
C GLY A 145 0.55 -2.36 -19.06
N VAL A 146 1.38 -2.22 -20.10
CA VAL A 146 1.05 -2.57 -21.49
C VAL A 146 0.73 -4.06 -21.64
N VAL A 147 1.49 -4.95 -20.99
CA VAL A 147 1.24 -6.40 -21.05
C VAL A 147 -0.07 -6.76 -20.36
N ILE A 148 -0.27 -6.24 -19.15
CA ILE A 148 -1.46 -6.52 -18.34
C ILE A 148 -2.72 -5.93 -18.99
N SER A 149 -2.69 -4.72 -19.53
CA SER A 149 -3.84 -4.12 -20.23
C SER A 149 -4.32 -5.00 -21.37
N LYS A 150 -3.40 -5.61 -22.15
CA LYS A 150 -3.76 -6.55 -23.22
C LYS A 150 -4.51 -7.77 -22.69
N VAL A 151 -3.96 -8.41 -21.65
CA VAL A 151 -4.54 -9.62 -21.04
C VAL A 151 -5.90 -9.31 -20.42
N ILE A 152 -5.96 -8.25 -19.63
CA ILE A 152 -7.15 -7.83 -18.89
C ILE A 152 -8.27 -7.38 -19.85
N ASN A 153 -7.96 -6.72 -20.97
CA ASN A 153 -8.98 -6.26 -21.92
C ASN A 153 -9.53 -7.39 -22.80
N TRP A 154 -8.74 -8.45 -23.03
CA TRP A 154 -9.19 -9.64 -23.77
C TRP A 154 -9.99 -10.64 -22.93
N THR A 155 -9.78 -10.65 -21.61
CA THR A 155 -10.34 -11.69 -20.74
C THR A 155 -11.56 -11.15 -19.98
N PRO A 156 -12.75 -11.75 -20.14
CA PRO A 156 -13.91 -11.40 -19.33
C PRO A 156 -13.58 -11.56 -17.85
N ILE A 157 -14.00 -10.59 -17.02
CA ILE A 157 -13.70 -10.61 -15.58
C ILE A 157 -14.22 -11.91 -14.94
N SER A 158 -15.39 -12.40 -15.37
CA SER A 158 -15.97 -13.68 -14.94
C SER A 158 -15.06 -14.89 -15.18
N ALA A 159 -14.31 -14.91 -16.29
CA ALA A 159 -13.36 -15.99 -16.59
C ALA A 159 -12.19 -15.99 -15.59
N VAL A 160 -11.73 -14.81 -15.16
CA VAL A 160 -10.67 -14.71 -14.15
C VAL A 160 -11.16 -15.13 -12.77
N GLY A 161 -12.38 -14.72 -12.40
CA GLY A 161 -13.02 -15.16 -11.16
C GLY A 161 -13.24 -16.68 -11.10
N ALA A 162 -13.61 -17.30 -12.23
CA ALA A 162 -13.71 -18.75 -12.36
C ALA A 162 -12.35 -19.43 -12.18
N ALA A 163 -11.28 -18.92 -12.82
CA ALA A 163 -9.93 -19.45 -12.67
C ALA A 163 -9.43 -19.35 -11.21
N GLY A 164 -9.66 -18.20 -10.55
CA GLY A 164 -9.34 -18.02 -9.14
C GLY A 164 -10.10 -19.01 -8.24
N SER A 165 -11.39 -19.22 -8.50
CA SER A 165 -12.22 -20.20 -7.79
C SER A 165 -11.66 -21.61 -7.91
N LEU A 166 -11.27 -22.04 -9.11
CA LEU A 166 -10.67 -23.36 -9.34
C LEU A 166 -9.35 -23.55 -8.57
N ILE A 167 -8.49 -22.54 -8.57
CA ILE A 167 -7.22 -22.58 -7.82
C ILE A 167 -7.47 -22.60 -6.32
N SER A 168 -8.49 -21.90 -5.84
CA SER A 168 -8.85 -21.86 -4.42
C SER A 168 -9.34 -23.22 -3.87
N TRP A 169 -9.85 -24.10 -4.74
CA TRP A 169 -10.28 -25.46 -4.37
C TRP A 169 -9.14 -26.48 -4.28
N LEU A 170 -7.94 -26.12 -4.73
CA LEU A 170 -6.77 -26.99 -4.61
C LEU A 170 -6.32 -27.08 -3.16
N ALA A 171 -5.88 -28.27 -2.74
CA ALA A 171 -5.31 -28.47 -1.41
C ALA A 171 -4.11 -27.52 -1.19
N PRO A 172 -3.91 -26.99 0.04
CA PRO A 172 -2.89 -25.98 0.30
C PRO A 172 -1.48 -26.29 -0.22
N PRO A 173 -0.93 -27.52 -0.07
CA PRO A 173 0.42 -27.81 -0.57
C PRO A 173 0.52 -27.73 -2.10
N VAL A 174 -0.54 -28.15 -2.81
CA VAL A 174 -0.60 -28.10 -4.28
C VAL A 174 -0.70 -26.65 -4.74
N ARG A 175 -1.54 -25.86 -4.08
CA ARG A 175 -1.71 -24.44 -4.39
C ARG A 175 -0.42 -23.66 -4.16
N GLU A 176 0.24 -23.83 -3.02
CA GLU A 176 1.53 -23.20 -2.74
C GLU A 176 2.60 -23.61 -3.75
N PHE A 177 2.66 -24.89 -4.13
CA PHE A 177 3.59 -25.36 -5.15
C PHE A 177 3.36 -24.66 -6.50
N LEU A 178 2.11 -24.59 -6.96
CA LEU A 178 1.76 -23.92 -8.22
C LEU A 178 2.08 -22.43 -8.18
N VAL A 179 1.72 -21.74 -7.09
CA VAL A 179 2.03 -20.32 -6.93
C VAL A 179 3.52 -20.09 -6.92
N LYS A 180 4.29 -20.89 -6.18
CA LYS A 180 5.75 -20.79 -6.16
C LYS A 180 6.36 -21.00 -7.55
N ALA A 181 5.84 -21.96 -8.32
CA ALA A 181 6.31 -22.22 -9.68
C ALA A 181 6.05 -21.03 -10.63
N ILE A 182 4.90 -20.37 -10.49
CA ILE A 182 4.48 -19.27 -11.36
C ILE A 182 5.11 -17.94 -10.93
N THR A 183 4.97 -17.57 -9.66
CA THR A 183 5.36 -16.24 -9.14
C THR A 183 6.81 -16.19 -8.66
N ARG A 184 7.45 -17.35 -8.47
CA ARG A 184 8.79 -17.50 -7.85
C ARG A 184 8.89 -16.89 -6.45
N GLN A 185 7.76 -16.61 -5.81
CA GLN A 185 7.72 -16.09 -4.44
C GLN A 185 8.07 -17.19 -3.43
N SER A 186 8.59 -16.77 -2.28
CA SER A 186 8.88 -17.63 -1.14
C SER A 186 8.47 -16.97 0.17
N GLY A 187 8.40 -17.76 1.24
CA GLY A 187 8.10 -17.25 2.58
C GLY A 187 6.69 -16.67 2.69
N ASN A 188 6.56 -15.56 3.41
CA ASN A 188 5.27 -14.95 3.72
C ASN A 188 4.49 -14.50 2.47
N GLY A 189 5.17 -13.93 1.47
CA GLY A 189 4.52 -13.50 0.23
C GLY A 189 3.90 -14.65 -0.58
N LEU A 190 4.49 -15.85 -0.53
CA LEU A 190 3.90 -17.05 -1.13
C LEU A 190 2.58 -17.40 -0.45
N ASN A 191 2.55 -17.39 0.89
CA ASN A 191 1.35 -17.73 1.66
C ASN A 191 0.22 -16.73 1.38
N VAL A 192 0.50 -15.43 1.44
CA VAL A 192 -0.51 -14.40 1.13
C VAL A 192 -1.05 -14.54 -0.29
N THR A 193 -0.19 -14.83 -1.27
CA THR A 193 -0.62 -15.03 -2.67
C THR A 193 -1.50 -16.26 -2.81
N ALA A 194 -1.06 -17.40 -2.28
CA ALA A 194 -1.77 -18.66 -2.39
C ALA A 194 -3.10 -18.63 -1.62
N HIS A 195 -3.13 -18.08 -0.40
CA HIS A 195 -4.26 -18.23 0.52
C HIS A 195 -5.21 -17.03 0.54
N GLN A 196 -4.78 -15.85 0.09
CA GLN A 196 -5.60 -14.64 0.13
C GLN A 196 -5.83 -14.05 -1.26
N LEU A 197 -4.76 -13.77 -2.02
CA LEU A 197 -4.88 -13.12 -3.34
C LEU A 197 -5.71 -13.94 -4.33
N LEU A 198 -5.47 -15.25 -4.37
CA LEU A 198 -6.14 -16.16 -5.30
C LEU A 198 -7.59 -16.49 -4.91
N HIS A 199 -8.10 -15.95 -3.80
CA HIS A 199 -9.54 -16.01 -3.54
C HIS A 199 -10.28 -15.21 -4.62
N SER A 200 -11.35 -15.78 -5.16
CA SER A 200 -12.03 -15.23 -6.35
C SER A 200 -12.43 -13.78 -6.19
N SER A 201 -13.06 -13.39 -5.08
CA SER A 201 -13.44 -11.99 -4.83
C SER A 201 -12.23 -11.03 -4.77
N VAL A 202 -11.12 -11.44 -4.17
CA VAL A 202 -9.91 -10.62 -4.03
C VAL A 202 -9.23 -10.46 -5.39
N LEU A 203 -9.12 -11.53 -6.17
CA LEU A 203 -8.56 -11.50 -7.51
C LEU A 203 -9.36 -10.58 -8.44
N MET A 204 -10.69 -10.65 -8.36
CA MET A 204 -11.61 -9.80 -9.13
C MET A 204 -11.46 -8.33 -8.76
N ASN A 205 -11.38 -8.03 -7.46
CA ASN A 205 -11.11 -6.68 -6.98
C ASN A 205 -9.73 -6.20 -7.44
N THR A 206 -8.71 -7.07 -7.42
CA THR A 206 -7.35 -6.76 -7.87
C THR A 206 -7.35 -6.27 -9.32
N ILE A 207 -8.00 -7.02 -10.21
CA ILE A 207 -8.07 -6.70 -11.64
C ILE A 207 -8.88 -5.44 -11.89
N THR A 208 -10.00 -5.29 -11.18
CA THR A 208 -10.85 -4.10 -11.28
C THR A 208 -10.06 -2.86 -10.86
N MET A 209 -9.35 -2.91 -9.73
CA MET A 209 -8.48 -1.84 -9.28
C MET A 209 -7.34 -1.54 -10.25
N ALA A 210 -6.71 -2.56 -10.84
CA ALA A 210 -5.63 -2.36 -11.80
C ALA A 210 -6.10 -1.59 -13.04
N ARG A 211 -7.34 -1.83 -13.50
CA ARG A 211 -7.95 -1.03 -14.58
C ARG A 211 -8.13 0.43 -14.18
N TYR A 212 -8.74 0.67 -13.01
CA TYR A 212 -8.94 2.04 -12.51
C TYR A 212 -7.61 2.78 -12.31
N GLU A 213 -6.60 2.13 -11.75
CA GLU A 213 -5.26 2.69 -11.61
C GLU A 213 -4.68 3.13 -12.96
N MET A 214 -4.80 2.30 -14.00
CA MET A 214 -4.32 2.63 -15.34
C MET A 214 -5.11 3.78 -15.99
N GLU A 215 -6.38 3.94 -15.65
CA GLU A 215 -7.26 5.01 -16.16
C GLU A 215 -7.10 6.33 -15.39
N THR A 216 -6.81 6.27 -14.10
CA THR A 216 -6.73 7.45 -13.24
C THR A 216 -5.31 7.98 -13.10
N VAL A 217 -4.30 7.11 -12.95
CA VAL A 217 -2.91 7.52 -12.72
C VAL A 217 -2.25 7.86 -14.07
N LYS A 218 -2.38 9.14 -14.44
CA LYS A 218 -1.88 9.72 -15.68
C LYS A 218 -0.65 10.59 -15.41
N ASP A 219 -0.61 11.79 -15.99
CA ASP A 219 0.51 12.69 -15.85
C ASP A 219 0.67 13.18 -14.42
N LEU A 220 1.92 13.44 -14.07
CA LEU A 220 2.28 13.91 -12.75
C LEU A 220 1.80 15.35 -12.54
N ASP A 221 1.24 15.63 -11.36
CA ASP A 221 0.85 16.97 -10.92
C ASP A 221 2.09 17.78 -10.50
N HIS A 222 2.73 18.46 -11.46
CA HIS A 222 4.03 19.09 -11.25
C HIS A 222 4.00 20.16 -10.15
N ASP A 223 2.95 20.98 -10.12
CA ASP A 223 2.81 22.06 -9.15
C ASP A 223 2.71 21.49 -7.73
N PHE A 224 1.94 20.43 -7.54
CA PHE A 224 1.81 19.74 -6.26
C PHE A 224 3.16 19.18 -5.77
N TYR A 225 3.87 18.43 -6.63
CA TYR A 225 5.16 17.85 -6.21
C TYR A 225 6.22 18.91 -6.00
N GLN A 226 6.24 19.98 -6.80
CA GLN A 226 7.14 21.11 -6.60
C GLN A 226 6.90 21.79 -5.26
N GLN A 227 5.64 21.95 -4.85
CA GLN A 227 5.25 22.58 -3.59
C GLN A 227 5.55 21.71 -2.36
N HIS A 228 5.47 20.39 -2.48
CA HIS A 228 5.56 19.46 -1.35
C HIS A 228 6.79 18.55 -1.38
N LEU A 229 7.76 18.85 -2.25
CA LEU A 229 8.90 17.99 -2.56
C LEU A 229 9.67 17.55 -1.31
N GLU A 230 9.83 18.44 -0.32
CA GLU A 230 10.58 18.11 0.90
C GLU A 230 9.92 17.02 1.77
N LYS A 231 8.64 16.75 1.55
CA LYS A 231 7.91 15.68 2.24
C LYS A 231 8.15 14.32 1.61
N PHE A 232 8.58 14.24 0.35
CA PHE A 232 8.68 12.97 -0.38
C PHE A 232 10.09 12.37 -0.34
N VAL A 233 10.12 11.06 -0.08
CA VAL A 233 11.27 10.18 -0.34
C VAL A 233 10.76 9.07 -1.25
N ILE A 234 11.32 8.97 -2.45
CA ILE A 234 10.78 8.11 -3.50
C ILE A 234 11.81 7.03 -3.85
N TYR A 235 11.45 5.77 -3.66
CA TYR A 235 12.33 4.62 -3.91
C TYR A 235 11.96 3.92 -5.20
N TYR A 236 12.93 3.70 -6.06
CA TYR A 236 12.82 2.93 -7.28
C TYR A 236 13.69 1.66 -7.20
N SER A 237 13.47 0.75 -8.14
CA SER A 237 14.33 -0.40 -8.38
C SER A 237 14.63 -0.48 -9.86
N GLU A 238 15.89 -0.79 -10.20
CA GLU A 238 16.38 -0.88 -11.56
C GLU A 238 15.58 -1.88 -12.41
N ASN A 239 15.05 -2.94 -11.79
CA ASN A 239 14.34 -4.02 -12.46
C ASN A 239 12.81 -3.95 -12.31
N ASP A 240 12.28 -2.87 -11.75
CA ASP A 240 10.84 -2.70 -11.61
C ASP A 240 10.19 -2.42 -12.98
N LYS A 241 9.12 -3.16 -13.30
CA LYS A 241 8.39 -3.05 -14.57
C LYS A 241 7.06 -2.29 -14.46
N TRP A 242 6.70 -1.87 -13.25
CA TRP A 242 5.55 -1.02 -12.92
C TRP A 242 6.00 0.41 -12.60
N ALA A 243 7.18 0.60 -12.01
CA ALA A 243 7.81 1.89 -11.78
C ALA A 243 9.20 1.90 -12.43
N PRO A 244 9.27 1.90 -13.78
CA PRO A 244 10.52 1.64 -14.48
C PRO A 244 11.50 2.81 -14.36
N LYS A 245 12.77 2.57 -14.71
CA LYS A 245 13.86 3.54 -14.55
C LYS A 245 13.55 4.89 -15.21
N GLU A 246 12.80 4.91 -16.30
CA GLU A 246 12.39 6.14 -16.98
C GLU A 246 11.56 7.05 -16.05
N HIS A 247 10.77 6.50 -15.13
CA HIS A 247 10.05 7.28 -14.13
C HIS A 247 11.02 7.90 -13.12
N TYR A 248 12.04 7.17 -12.68
CA TYR A 248 13.10 7.71 -11.82
C TYR A 248 13.85 8.86 -12.52
N ASP A 249 14.31 8.62 -13.76
CA ASP A 249 15.05 9.62 -14.54
C ASP A 249 14.20 10.88 -14.77
N TYR A 250 12.89 10.69 -14.99
CA TYR A 250 11.93 11.79 -15.10
C TYR A 250 11.83 12.60 -13.80
N MET A 251 11.70 11.94 -12.65
CA MET A 251 11.61 12.62 -11.36
C MET A 251 12.88 13.40 -11.04
N ILE A 252 14.06 12.82 -11.22
CA ILE A 252 15.35 13.51 -10.99
C ILE A 252 15.51 14.71 -11.92
N LYS A 253 15.10 14.58 -13.19
CA LYS A 253 15.20 15.67 -14.17
C LYS A 253 14.31 16.86 -13.82
N HIS A 254 13.07 16.62 -13.41
CA HIS A 254 12.09 17.70 -13.16
C HIS A 254 12.12 18.20 -11.72
N PHE A 255 12.55 17.38 -10.76
CA PHE A 255 12.62 17.71 -9.34
C PHE A 255 14.02 17.43 -8.76
N PRO A 256 15.07 18.17 -9.20
CA PRO A 256 16.46 17.88 -8.83
C PRO A 256 16.78 18.07 -7.34
N LYS A 257 15.91 18.75 -6.58
CA LYS A 257 16.00 18.89 -5.13
C LYS A 257 15.27 17.78 -4.37
N GLY A 258 14.57 16.90 -5.09
CA GLY A 258 13.79 15.81 -4.52
C GLY A 258 14.68 14.66 -4.07
N THR A 259 14.21 13.90 -3.08
CA THR A 259 14.91 12.69 -2.65
C THR A 259 14.35 11.49 -3.41
N CYS A 260 14.97 11.16 -4.55
CA CYS A 260 14.70 9.90 -5.26
C CYS A 260 15.91 8.97 -5.13
N ILE A 261 15.66 7.73 -4.71
CA ILE A 261 16.66 6.70 -4.41
C ILE A 261 16.44 5.51 -5.34
#